data_AF-A0A6B0HMX3-F1
#
_entry.id   AF-A0A6B0HMX3-F1
#
_cell.length_a   1.000
_cell.length_b   1.000
_cell.length_c   1.000
_cell.angle_alpha   90.00
_cell.angle_beta   90.00
_cell.angle_gamma   90.00
#
_symmetry.space_group_name_H-M   'P 1'
#
loop_
_entity.id
_entity.type
_entity.pdbx_description
1 polymer ?
#
loop_
_entity_poly.entity_id
_entity_poly.type
_entity_poly.pdbx_seq_one_letter_code
_entity_poly.pdbx_strand_id
1 'polypeptide(L)' 'MKVRNNRTFVDFLESKNIFIRDYSHILQNHCRITIGTKKQMKKVIDSIRRYVEKVSNI' A
#
# COMPACT_ATOMS: atom_id res chain seq x y z
N MET A 1 -19.52 -5.67 10.49
CA MET A 1 -18.08 -5.36 10.43
C MET A 1 -17.77 -4.71 9.09
N LYS A 2 -17.22 -3.48 9.06
CA LYS A 2 -16.71 -2.88 7.81
C LYS A 2 -15.47 -3.67 7.39
N VAL A 3 -15.58 -4.47 6.34
CA VAL A 3 -14.42 -5.07 5.67
C VAL A 3 -13.56 -3.91 5.18
N ARG A 4 -12.39 -3.69 5.81
CA ARG A 4 -11.40 -2.71 5.33
C ARG A 4 -10.78 -3.32 4.07
N ASN A 5 -11.38 -3.01 2.94
CA ASN A 5 -10.93 -3.52 1.65
C ASN A 5 -9.55 -2.92 1.36
N ASN A 6 -8.48 -3.73 1.43
CA ASN A 6 -7.11 -3.32 1.06
C ASN A 6 -7.01 -2.80 -0.37
N ARG A 7 -8.02 -3.07 -1.20
CA ARG A 7 -8.05 -2.74 -2.63
C ARG A 7 -7.78 -1.28 -2.93
N THR A 8 -8.34 -0.33 -2.17
CA THR A 8 -8.07 1.10 -2.43
C THR A 8 -6.61 1.50 -2.21
N PHE A 9 -5.93 0.83 -1.27
CA PHE A 9 -4.51 1.04 -1.01
C PHE A 9 -3.64 0.38 -2.09
N VAL A 10 -3.99 -0.85 -2.49
CA VAL A 10 -3.33 -1.57 -3.59
C VAL A 10 -3.45 -0.78 -4.89
N ASP A 11 -4.66 -0.39 -5.29
CA ASP A 11 -4.93 0.37 -6.51
C ASP A 11 -4.16 1.71 -6.51
N PHE A 12 -4.09 2.39 -5.35
CA PHE A 12 -3.32 3.62 -5.23
C PHE A 12 -1.82 3.38 -5.50
N LEU A 13 -1.21 2.35 -4.89
CA LEU A 13 0.20 2.07 -5.08
C LEU A 13 0.50 1.61 -6.52
N GLU A 14 -0.39 0.82 -7.12
CA GLU A 14 -0.27 0.44 -8.53
C GLU A 14 -0.28 1.66 -9.45
N SER A 15 -1.14 2.66 -9.19
CA SER A 15 -1.14 3.94 -9.92
C SER A 15 0.18 4.72 -9.81
N LYS A 16 1.02 4.42 -8.81
CA LYS A 16 2.36 4.98 -8.61
C LYS A 16 3.48 4.09 -9.16
N ASN A 17 3.14 3.05 -9.92
CA ASN A 17 4.06 2.01 -10.37
C ASN A 17 4.77 1.34 -9.17
N ILE A 18 3.98 0.95 -8.17
CA ILE A 18 4.41 0.17 -7.00
C ILE A 18 3.43 -1.01 -6.87
N PHE A 19 3.89 -2.18 -7.29
CA PHE A 19 3.05 -3.38 -7.30
C PHE A 19 3.19 -4.13 -5.98
N ILE A 20 2.08 -4.27 -5.26
CA ILE A 20 1.97 -5.02 -4.01
C ILE A 20 0.91 -6.10 -4.14
N ARG A 21 1.01 -7.16 -3.35
CA ARG A 21 0.04 -8.27 -3.37
C ARG A 21 -0.86 -8.17 -2.15
N ASP A 22 -2.18 -8.29 -2.34
CA ASP A 22 -3.09 -8.52 -1.22
C ASP A 22 -2.78 -9.88 -0.60
N TYR A 23 -2.45 -9.88 0.69
CA TYR A 23 -2.05 -11.07 1.44
C TYR A 23 -3.09 -11.44 2.51
N SER A 24 -4.29 -10.89 2.39
CA SER A 24 -5.41 -11.13 3.31
C SER A 24 -5.83 -12.60 3.42
N HIS A 25 -5.48 -13.43 2.43
CA HIS A 25 -5.71 -14.88 2.45
C HIS A 25 -4.82 -15.63 3.48
N ILE A 26 -3.70 -15.03 3.91
CA ILE A 26 -2.82 -15.58 4.94
C ILE A 26 -2.91 -14.77 6.23
N LEU A 27 -2.91 -13.44 6.12
CA LEU A 27 -2.99 -12.56 7.27
C LEU A 27 -3.95 -11.41 6.97
N GLN A 28 -5.07 -11.36 7.70
CA GLN A 28 -6.15 -10.42 7.44
C GLN A 28 -5.63 -8.97 7.43
N ASN A 29 -6.09 -8.17 6.47
CA ASN A 29 -5.72 -6.76 6.29
C ASN A 29 -4.22 -6.53 6.06
N HIS A 30 -3.49 -7.50 5.52
CA HIS A 30 -2.07 -7.34 5.18
C HIS A 30 -1.82 -7.40 3.68
N CYS A 31 -0.73 -6.74 3.28
CA CYS A 31 -0.20 -6.77 1.92
C CYS A 31 1.26 -7.22 1.96
N ARG A 32 1.73 -7.82 0.86
CA ARG A 32 3.13 -8.22 0.68
C ARG A 32 3.77 -7.42 -0.44
N ILE A 33 4.99 -6.95 -0.21
CA ILE A 33 5.82 -6.26 -1.20
C ILE A 33 7.21 -6.92 -1.27
N THR A 34 7.75 -7.06 -2.48
CA THR A 34 9.15 -7.41 -2.71
C THR A 34 9.89 -6.16 -3.13
N ILE A 35 10.98 -5.80 -2.44
CA ILE A 35 11.69 -4.54 -2.65
C ILE A 35 13.18 -4.70 -2.36
N GLY A 36 14.03 -4.20 -3.26
CA GLY A 36 15.47 -4.49 -3.21
C GLY A 36 16.35 -3.29 -2.87
N THR A 37 16.05 -2.11 -3.41
CA THR A 37 16.95 -0.94 -3.32
C THR A 37 16.43 0.14 -2.37
N LYS A 38 17.35 0.90 -1.76
CA LYS A 38 17.01 2.08 -0.94
C LYS A 38 16.15 3.11 -1.69
N LYS A 39 16.41 3.30 -2.98
CA LYS A 39 15.62 4.20 -3.85
C LYS A 39 14.18 3.74 -3.97
N GLN A 40 13.96 2.44 -4.18
CA GLN A 40 12.61 1.86 -4.20
C GLN A 40 11.95 1.99 -2.82
N MET A 41 12.66 1.65 -1.73
CA MET A 41 12.13 1.77 -0.37
C MET A 41 11.65 3.18 -0.05
N LYS A 42 12.46 4.20 -0.42
CA LYS A 42 12.07 5.60 -0.28
C LYS A 42 10.80 5.92 -1.07
N LYS A 43 10.74 5.52 -2.35
CA LYS A 43 9.55 5.72 -3.21
C LYS A 43 8.29 5.11 -2.58
N VAL A 44 8.41 3.91 -2.00
CA VAL A 44 7.31 3.22 -1.33
C VAL A 44 6.85 3.98 -0.10
N ILE A 45 7.77 4.30 0.83
CA ILE A 45 7.44 5.06 2.05
C ILE A 45 6.80 6.40 1.71
N ASP A 46 7.36 7.14 0.76
CA ASP A 46 6.83 8.44 0.32
C ASP A 46 5.41 8.31 -0.25
N SER A 47 5.11 7.22 -0.97
CA SER A 47 3.78 6.96 -1.52
C SER A 47 2.77 6.58 -0.44
N ILE A 48 3.18 5.74 0.52
CA ILE A 48 2.35 5.34 1.66
C ILE A 48 1.96 6.55 2.49
N ARG A 49 2.92 7.45 2.79
CA ARG A 49 2.65 8.69 3.53
C ARG A 49 1.58 9.55 2.86
N ARG A 50 1.73 9.80 1.55
CA ARG A 50 0.74 10.55 0.76
C ARG A 50 -0.64 9.91 0.75
N TYR A 51 -0.72 8.58 0.72
CA TYR A 51 -2.00 7.88 0.81
C TYR A 51 -2.65 8.13 2.17
N VAL A 52 -1.89 7.99 3.25
CA VAL A 52 -2.37 8.21 4.62
C VAL A 52 -2.85 9.65 4.81
N GLU A 53 -2.09 10.65 4.34
CA GLU A 53 -2.51 12.06 4.33
C GLU A 53 -3.84 12.24 3.60
N LYS A 54 -3.94 11.74 2.35
CA LYS A 54 -5.15 11.82 1.52
C LYS A 54 -6.38 11.22 2.20
N VAL A 55 -6.25 10.07 2.86
CA VAL A 55 -7.40 9.39 3.50
C VAL A 55 -7.73 9.96 4.88
N SER A 56 -6.79 10.66 5.52
CA SER A 56 -6.98 11.22 6.87
C SER A 56 -7.63 12.60 6.87
N ASN A 57 -7.85 13.24 5.70
CA ASN A 57 -8.31 14.64 5.60
C ASN A 57 -7.49 15.59 6.50
N ILE A 58 -6.18 15.35 6.60
CA ILE A 58 -5.20 16.33 7.10
C ILE A 58 -4.68 17.11 5.90
#